data_AF-A0A5Q4FRP1-F1
#
_entry.id   AF-A0A5Q4FRP1-F1
#
_cell.length_a   1.000
_cell.length_b   1.000
_cell.length_c   1.000
_cell.angle_alpha   90.00
_cell.angle_beta   90.00
_cell.angle_gamma   90.00
#
_symmetry.space_group_name_H-M   'P 1'
#
loop_
_entity.id
_entity.type
_entity.pdbx_description
1 polymer ?
#
loop_
_entity_poly.entity_id
_entity_poly.type
_entity_poly.pdbx_seq_one_letter_code
_entity_poly.pdbx_strand_id
1 'polypeptide(L)' 'MHLNAHLDTYGWRAWKTFPWEATDGLHERGLIDDPRSKAKSVALTDEGARLAEQLFAELFGAADAETD' A
#
# COMPACT_ATOMS: atom_id res chain seq x y z
N MET A 1 -0.79 -9.77 3.06
CA MET A 1 -1.79 -9.08 3.92
C MET A 1 -1.45 -7.60 3.88
N HIS A 2 -2.40 -6.69 3.69
CA HIS A 2 -2.13 -5.25 3.60
C HIS A 2 -2.89 -4.51 4.72
N LEU A 3 -2.18 -3.79 5.60
CA LEU A 3 -2.73 -3.22 6.84
C LEU A 3 -3.95 -2.30 6.64
N ASN A 4 -4.00 -1.59 5.52
CA ASN A 4 -5.09 -0.65 5.20
C ASN A 4 -5.57 -0.77 3.75
N ALA A 5 -5.18 -1.83 3.03
CA ALA A 5 -5.57 -2.05 1.65
C ALA A 5 -6.52 -3.24 1.49
N HIS A 6 -7.48 -3.10 0.58
CA HIS A 6 -8.46 -4.12 0.23
C HIS A 6 -8.47 -4.32 -1.29
N LEU A 7 -8.81 -5.53 -1.71
CA LEU A 7 -8.99 -5.88 -3.12
C LEU A 7 -10.46 -5.70 -3.50
N ASP A 8 -10.74 -4.99 -4.59
CA ASP A 8 -12.06 -4.95 -5.22
C ASP A 8 -11.99 -5.42 -6.68
N THR A 9 -13.10 -5.29 -7.42
CA THR A 9 -13.20 -5.70 -8.83
C THR A 9 -12.20 -4.99 -9.74
N TYR A 10 -11.66 -3.85 -9.33
CA TYR A 10 -10.77 -2.99 -10.12
C TYR A 10 -9.32 -3.04 -9.64
N GLY A 11 -9.03 -3.64 -8.48
CA GLY A 11 -7.68 -3.85 -7.98
C GLY A 11 -7.50 -3.51 -6.50
N TRP A 12 -6.24 -3.37 -6.09
CA TRP A 12 -5.90 -3.04 -4.71
C TRP A 12 -6.15 -1.56 -4.41
N ARG A 13 -6.81 -1.28 -3.30
CA ARG A 13 -7.13 0.08 -2.85
C ARG A 13 -6.81 0.30 -1.39
N ALA A 14 -6.22 1.44 -1.07
CA ALA A 14 -5.86 1.85 0.29
C ALA A 14 -6.71 3.05 0.76
N TRP A 15 -7.06 3.11 2.04
CA TRP A 15 -7.73 4.28 2.62
C TRP A 15 -6.82 5.52 2.65
N LYS A 16 -7.36 6.70 2.33
CA LYS A 16 -6.64 7.99 2.25
C LYS A 16 -6.58 8.74 3.59
N THR A 17 -6.27 8.06 4.69
CA THR A 17 -6.20 8.69 6.01
C THR A 17 -4.80 9.24 6.36
N PHE A 18 -3.86 9.18 5.42
CA PHE A 18 -2.47 9.64 5.60
C PHE A 18 -2.29 11.12 5.21
N PRO A 19 -1.24 11.79 5.71
CA PRO A 19 -0.89 13.14 5.28
C PRO A 19 -0.70 13.25 3.76
N TRP A 20 -1.04 14.40 3.20
CA TRP A 20 -0.97 14.66 1.76
C TRP A 20 0.46 14.51 1.23
N GLU A 21 1.44 14.94 2.01
CA GLU A 21 2.86 14.87 1.65
C GLU A 21 3.31 13.42 1.42
N ALA A 22 2.78 12.47 2.20
CA ALA A 22 3.07 11.06 2.04
C ALA A 22 2.39 10.48 0.79
N THR A 23 1.12 10.80 0.56
CA THR A 23 0.40 10.30 -0.61
C THR A 23 0.88 10.92 -1.91
N ASP A 24 1.26 12.19 -1.90
CA ASP A 24 1.82 12.89 -3.06
C ASP A 24 3.18 12.24 -3.43
N GLY A 25 4.06 11.99 -2.46
CA GLY A 25 5.32 11.30 -2.72
C GLY A 25 5.15 9.85 -3.22
N LEU A 26 4.11 9.13 -2.79
CA LEU A 26 3.79 7.80 -3.34
C LEU A 26 3.27 7.89 -4.78
N HIS A 27 2.49 8.92 -5.11
CA HIS A 27 1.98 9.15 -6.45
C HIS A 27 3.11 9.55 -7.41
N GLU A 28 4.00 10.44 -6.99
CA GLU A 28 5.20 10.83 -7.75
C GLU A 28 6.11 9.64 -8.06
N ARG A 29 6.13 8.64 -7.18
CA ARG A 29 6.87 7.37 -7.37
C ARG A 29 6.10 6.34 -8.21
N GLY A 30 4.88 6.66 -8.67
CA GLY A 30 4.05 5.77 -9.47
C GLY A 30 3.52 4.55 -8.71
N LEU A 31 3.45 4.61 -7.37
CA LEU A 31 2.99 3.48 -6.53
C LEU A 31 1.49 3.51 -6.27
N ILE A 32 0.87 4.69 -6.38
CA ILE A 32 -0.58 4.88 -6.27
C ILE A 32 -1.07 5.80 -7.39
N ASP A 33 -2.34 5.69 -7.72
CA ASP A 33 -3.03 6.66 -8.56
C ASP A 33 -3.20 8.01 -7.84
N ASP A 34 -3.69 9.05 -8.53
CA ASP A 34 -3.81 10.40 -7.97
C ASP A 34 -4.66 10.40 -6.68
N PRO A 35 -4.07 10.74 -5.51
CA PRO A 35 -4.79 10.76 -4.26
C PRO A 35 -5.80 11.93 -4.19
N ARG A 36 -5.69 12.96 -5.03
CA ARG A 36 -6.52 14.19 -5.03
C ARG A 36 -7.85 13.98 -5.73
N SER A 37 -8.69 13.13 -5.14
CA SER A 37 -10.05 12.85 -5.61
C SER A 37 -11.05 12.84 -4.47
N LYS A 38 -12.35 12.93 -4.77
CA LYS A 38 -13.44 12.81 -3.79
C LYS A 38 -13.61 11.38 -3.20
N ALA A 39 -12.95 10.37 -3.78
CA ALA A 39 -13.01 8.99 -3.26
C ALA A 39 -12.24 8.83 -1.94
N LYS A 40 -12.80 8.01 -1.03
CA LYS A 40 -12.23 7.73 0.30
C LYS A 40 -10.99 6.83 0.27
N SER A 41 -10.79 6.10 -0.84
CA SER A 41 -9.65 5.22 -1.08
C SER A 41 -8.95 5.58 -2.37
N VAL A 42 -7.65 5.28 -2.45
CA VAL A 42 -6.79 5.43 -3.63
C VAL A 42 -6.41 4.06 -4.17
N ALA A 43 -6.30 3.92 -5.50
CA ALA A 43 -5.81 2.69 -6.10
C ALA A 43 -4.29 2.59 -5.93
N LEU A 44 -3.82 1.39 -5.63
CA LEU A 44 -2.41 1.02 -5.82
C LEU A 44 -2.20 0.71 -7.30
N THR A 45 -1.03 1.07 -7.81
CA THR A 45 -0.58 0.52 -9.09
C THR A 45 -0.14 -0.93 -8.88
N ASP A 46 0.01 -1.70 -9.96
CA ASP A 46 0.51 -3.08 -9.87
C ASP A 46 1.87 -3.15 -9.16
N GLU A 47 2.76 -2.19 -9.46
CA GLU A 47 4.06 -2.08 -8.80
C GLU A 47 3.92 -1.67 -7.32
N GLY A 48 3.01 -0.74 -7.01
CA GLY A 48 2.72 -0.37 -5.63
C GLY A 48 2.20 -1.53 -4.80
N ALA A 49 1.30 -2.34 -5.35
CA ALA A 49 0.77 -3.52 -4.69
C ALA A 49 1.86 -4.58 -4.45
N ARG A 50 2.69 -4.85 -5.46
CA ARG A 50 3.83 -5.79 -5.35
C ARG A 50 4.83 -5.34 -4.28
N LEU A 51 5.20 -4.05 -4.28
CA LEU A 51 6.11 -3.50 -3.29
C LEU A 51 5.52 -3.52 -1.87
N ALA A 52 4.22 -3.21 -1.74
CA ALA A 52 3.54 -3.26 -0.45
C ALA A 52 3.54 -4.68 0.14
N GLU A 53 3.34 -5.71 -0.69
CA GLU A 53 3.43 -7.10 -0.28
C GLU A 53 4.86 -7.49 0.16
N GLN A 54 5.87 -7.09 -0.61
CA GLN A 54 7.28 -7.34 -0.27
C GLN A 54 7.66 -6.70 1.07
N LEU A 55 7.34 -5.41 1.25
CA LEU A 55 7.64 -4.69 2.49
C LEU A 55 6.88 -5.26 3.69
N PHE A 56 5.64 -5.74 3.48
CA PHE A 56 4.91 -6.41 4.54
C PHE A 56 5.61 -7.69 4.99
N ALA A 57 6.10 -8.50 4.04
CA ALA A 57 6.85 -9.70 4.35
C ALA A 57 8.20 -9.39 5.05
N GLU A 58 8.90 -8.34 4.64
CA GLU A 58 10.16 -7.92 5.26
C GLU A 58 9.97 -7.41 6.69
N LEU A 59 8.92 -6.60 6.93
CA LEU A 59 8.70 -5.93 8.21
C LEU A 59 7.94 -6.79 9.22
N PHE A 60 7.09 -7.71 8.73
CA PHE A 60 6.16 -8.49 9.56
C PHE A 60 6.17 -10.00 9.29
N GLY A 61 6.90 -10.46 8.27
CA GLY A 61 7.14 -11.90 8.10
C GLY A 61 8.05 -12.37 9.23
N ALA A 62 7.61 -13.39 9.97
CA ALA A 62 8.35 -13.94 11.09
C ALA A 62 9.79 -14.29 10.66
N ALA A 63 10.78 -13.69 11.32
CA ALA A 63 12.09 -14.30 11.43
C ALA A 63 11.95 -15.52 12.35
N ASP A 64 11.50 -16.65 11.80
CA ASP A 64 11.64 -17.93 12.48
C ASP A 64 13.13 -18.32 12.45
N ALA A 65 13.90 -17.82 13.42
CA ALA A 65 15.14 -18.46 13.89
C ALA A 65 15.64 -17.82 15.20
N GLU A 66 14.96 -18.07 16.31
CA GLU A 66 15.61 -18.63 17.50
C GLU A 66 14.52 -19.18 18.44
N THR A 67 14.25 -20.48 18.30
CA THR A 67 13.68 -21.26 19.41
C THR A 67 14.78 -22.25 19.78
N ASP A 68 15.36 -22.01 20.95
CA ASP A 68 16.27 -22.90 21.69
C ASP A 68 15.61 -24.27 21.96
#